data_AF-A0A1T5G0T2-F1
#
_entry.id   AF-A0A1T5G0T2-F1
#
_cell.length_a   1.000
_cell.length_b   1.000
_cell.length_c   1.000
_cell.angle_alpha   90.00
_cell.angle_beta   90.00
_cell.angle_gamma   90.00
#
_symmetry.space_group_name_H-M   'P 1'
#
loop_
_entity.id
_entity.type
_entity.pdbx_description
1 polymer ?
#
loop_
_entity_poly.entity_id
_entity_poly.type
_entity_poly.pdbx_seq_one_letter_code
_entity_poly.pdbx_strand_id
1 'polypeptide(L)' 'MLARRRLVSPEIWAGHYDAPLDEREIARHYTLTSDDLEFVGRRRGDATRLGFAMLLLTMRWPGRALEAGE' A
#
# COMPACT_ATOMS: atom_id res chain seq x y z
N MET A 1 -20.77 8.13 -1.38
CA MET A 1 -20.34 6.90 -0.70
C MET A 1 -19.52 6.10 -1.73
N LEU A 2 -18.19 6.17 -1.72
CA LEU A 2 -17.38 5.36 -2.64
C LEU A 2 -17.45 3.91 -2.15
N ALA A 3 -17.97 3.00 -2.99
CA ALA A 3 -17.94 1.58 -2.72
C ALA A 3 -16.47 1.13 -2.65
N ARG A 4 -16.06 0.55 -1.52
CA ARG A 4 -14.72 -0.01 -1.34
C ARG A 4 -14.61 -1.27 -2.19
N ARG A 5 -14.17 -1.12 -3.44
CA ARG A 5 -13.94 -2.25 -4.33
C ARG A 5 -12.59 -2.87 -3.99
N ARG A 6 -12.59 -4.12 -3.53
CA ARG A 6 -11.37 -4.87 -3.23
C ARG A 6 -10.61 -5.15 -4.53
N LEU A 7 -9.42 -4.58 -4.67
CA LEU A 7 -8.58 -4.71 -5.87
C LEU A 7 -7.68 -5.94 -5.86
N VAL A 8 -7.47 -6.55 -4.69
CA VAL A 8 -6.52 -7.64 -4.50
C VAL A 8 -7.16 -8.74 -3.63
N SER A 9 -7.07 -9.99 -4.09
CA SER A 9 -7.65 -11.14 -3.39
C SER A 9 -6.85 -11.48 -2.12
N PRO A 10 -7.50 -12.04 -1.09
CA PRO A 10 -6.82 -12.39 0.17
C PRO A 10 -5.63 -13.33 -0.02
N GLU A 11 -5.67 -14.24 -1.01
CA GLU A 11 -4.59 -15.20 -1.23
C GLU A 11 -3.29 -14.52 -1.70
N ILE A 12 -3.41 -13.46 -2.52
CA ILE A 12 -2.25 -12.66 -2.96
C ILE A 12 -1.61 -11.95 -1.76
N TRP A 13 -2.42 -11.44 -0.82
CA TRP A 13 -1.89 -10.83 0.40
C TRP A 13 -1.19 -11.84 1.31
N ALA A 14 -1.79 -13.02 1.51
CA ALA A 14 -1.24 -14.07 2.36
C ALA A 14 0.11 -14.61 1.84
N GLY A 15 0.37 -14.54 0.54
CA GLY A 15 1.66 -14.94 -0.05
C GLY A 15 2.78 -13.90 0.10
N HIS A 16 2.47 -12.66 0.48
CA HIS A 16 3.46 -11.56 0.63
C HIS A 16 3.71 -11.15 2.08
N TYR A 17 2.79 -11.46 2.99
CA TYR A 17 2.90 -11.10 4.40
C TYR A 17 2.80 -12.36 5.27
N ASP A 18 3.70 -12.51 6.25
CA ASP A 18 3.79 -13.66 7.18
C ASP A 18 2.48 -13.99 7.92
N ALA A 19 1.50 -13.08 7.91
CA ALA A 19 0.16 -13.30 8.42
C ALA A 19 -0.88 -12.88 7.37
N PRO A 20 -2.02 -13.61 7.26
CA PRO A 20 -3.12 -13.19 6.41
C PRO A 20 -3.67 -11.87 6.93
N LEU A 21 -3.39 -10.78 6.20
CA LEU A 21 -4.00 -9.48 6.47
C LEU A 21 -5.46 -9.53 6.10
N ASP A 22 -6.33 -9.43 7.11
CA ASP A 22 -7.75 -9.25 6.86
C ASP A 22 -8.03 -7.85 6.27
N GLU A 23 -9.25 -7.62 5.80
CA GLU A 23 -9.61 -6.36 5.14
C GLU A 23 -9.56 -5.14 6.08
N ARG A 24 -9.60 -5.36 7.40
CA ARG A 24 -9.53 -4.34 8.43
C ARG A 24 -8.08 -3.95 8.69
N GLU A 25 -7.17 -4.92 8.74
CA GLU A 25 -5.73 -4.68 8.85
C GLU A 25 -5.19 -3.97 7.60
N ILE A 26 -5.66 -4.35 6.40
CA ILE A 26 -5.35 -3.62 5.17
C ILE A 26 -5.85 -2.17 5.27
N ALA A 27 -7.10 -1.95 5.67
CA ALA A 27 -7.63 -0.59 5.79
C ALA A 27 -6.89 0.25 6.85
N ARG A 28 -6.45 -0.39 7.94
CA ARG A 28 -5.70 0.26 9.03
C ARG A 28 -4.31 0.68 8.60
N HIS A 29 -3.60 -0.18 7.85
CA HIS A 29 -2.18 -0.02 7.57
C HIS A 29 -1.88 0.50 6.16
N TYR A 30 -2.74 0.19 5.18
CA TYR A 30 -2.56 0.50 3.76
C TYR A 30 -3.53 1.58 3.24
N THR A 31 -3.85 2.56 4.08
CA THR A 31 -4.61 3.75 3.67
C THR A 31 -3.69 4.97 3.64
N LEU A 32 -3.59 5.60 2.47
CA LEU A 32 -2.90 6.88 2.29
C LEU A 32 -3.78 8.02 2.81
N THR A 33 -3.17 8.91 3.58
CA THR A 33 -3.77 10.19 3.98
C THR A 33 -3.73 11.19 2.83
N SER A 34 -4.44 12.30 2.96
CA SER A 34 -4.38 13.40 1.99
C SER A 34 -2.96 13.94 1.80
N ASP A 35 -2.19 14.04 2.89
CA ASP A 35 -0.82 14.51 2.86
C ASP A 35 0.09 13.51 2.10
N ASP A 36 -0.11 12.21 2.34
CA ASP A 36 0.62 11.17 1.60
C ASP A 36 0.34 11.27 0.09
N LEU A 37 -0.92 11.49 -0.28
CA LEU A 37 -1.32 11.66 -1.68
C LEU A 37 -0.70 12.91 -2.32
N GLU A 38 -0.53 14.00 -1.56
CA GLU A 38 0.17 15.18 -2.05
C GLU A 38 1.66 14.87 -2.34
N PHE A 39 2.34 14.16 -1.43
CA PHE A 39 3.74 13.76 -1.62
C PHE A 39 3.91 12.79 -2.78
N VAL A 40 3.00 11.82 -2.93
CA VAL A 40 2.96 10.89 -4.05
C VAL A 40 2.72 11.64 -5.36
N GLY A 41 1.76 12.56 -5.38
CA GLY A 41 1.38 13.34 -6.56
C GLY A 41 2.52 14.19 -7.14
N ARG A 42 3.50 14.58 -6.32
CA ARG A 42 4.69 15.33 -6.76
C ARG A 42 5.68 14.49 -7.59
N ARG A 43 5.56 13.15 -7.61
CA ARG A 43 6.47 12.27 -8.38
C ARG A 43 6.04 12.18 -9.85
N ARG A 44 7.02 12.15 -10.77
CA ARG A 44 6.77 12.03 -12.21
C ARG A 44 6.58 10.56 -12.62
N GLY A 45 5.50 10.30 -13.35
CA GLY A 45 5.18 8.98 -13.93
C GLY A 45 4.40 8.07 -12.97
N ASP A 46 3.43 7.35 -13.53
CA ASP A 46 2.47 6.53 -12.78
C ASP A 46 3.15 5.42 -11.98
N ALA A 47 4.15 4.75 -12.58
CA ALA A 47 4.95 3.73 -11.91
C ALA A 47 5.73 4.29 -10.71
N THR A 48 6.36 5.46 -10.86
CA THR A 48 7.10 6.12 -9.77
C THR A 48 6.18 6.51 -8.62
N ARG A 49 4.98 7.04 -8.94
CA ARG A 49 3.98 7.38 -7.93
C ARG A 49 3.53 6.15 -7.17
N LEU A 50 3.23 5.05 -7.87
CA LEU A 50 2.81 3.80 -7.26
C LEU A 50 3.90 3.19 -6.37
N GLY A 51 5.13 3.08 -6.88
CA GLY A 51 6.26 2.57 -6.10
C GLY A 51 6.55 3.42 -4.86
N PHE A 52 6.46 4.75 -4.98
CA PHE A 52 6.63 5.64 -3.84
C PHE A 52 5.48 5.53 -2.82
N ALA A 53 4.23 5.38 -3.27
CA ALA A 53 3.09 5.14 -2.40
C ALA A 53 3.24 3.82 -1.63
N MET A 54 3.65 2.75 -2.30
CA MET A 54 3.93 1.46 -1.67
C MET A 54 5.09 1.57 -0.66
N LEU A 55 6.14 2.33 -0.98
CA LEU A 55 7.27 2.57 -0.07
C LEU A 55 6.81 3.29 1.21
N LEU A 56 5.96 4.32 1.09
CA LEU A 56 5.42 5.02 2.26
C LEU A 56 4.60 4.07 3.16
N LEU A 57 3.75 3.24 2.57
CA LEU A 57 2.91 2.31 3.32
C LEU A 57 3.74 1.24 4.03
N THR A 58 4.71 0.63 3.35
CA THR A 58 5.60 -0.41 3.92
C THR A 58 6.50 0.11 5.05
N MET A 59 6.97 1.35 4.92
CA MET A 59 7.72 2.04 5.97
C MET A 59 6.87 2.34 7.21
N ARG A 60 5.56 2.55 7.07
CA ARG A 60 4.64 2.71 8.22
C ARG A 60 4.30 1.37 8.85
N TRP A 61 4.03 0.37 8.03
CA TRP A 61 3.76 -1.00 8.44
C TRP A 61 4.13 -1.95 7.30
N PRO A 62 4.96 -2.98 7.53
CA PRO A 62 5.42 -3.46 8.84
C PRO A 62 6.65 -2.72 9.40
N GLY A 63 7.05 -1.57 8.83
CA GLY A 63 8.21 -0.81 9.32
C GLY A 63 9.50 -1.14 8.57
N ARG A 64 9.39 -1.53 7.29
CA ARG A 64 10.53 -1.86 6.43
C ARG A 64 10.45 -1.14 5.09
N ALA A 65 11.58 -1.01 4.42
CA ALA A 65 11.60 -0.58 3.03
C ALA A 65 11.14 -1.73 2.11
N LEU A 66 10.59 -1.35 0.94
CA LEU A 66 10.41 -2.28 -0.18
C LEU A 66 11.77 -2.75 -0.68
N GLU A 67 11.85 -4.04 -1.04
CA GLU A 67 13.03 -4.60 -1.68
C GLU A 67 12.93 -4.49 -3.21
N ALA A 68 14.08 -4.57 -3.89
CA ALA A 68 14.09 -4.54 -5.34
C ALA A 68 13.46 -5.82 -5.90
N GLY A 69 12.35 -5.68 -6.63
CA GLY A 69 11.65 -6.80 -7.28
C GLY A 69 10.43 -7.31 -6.51
N GLU A 70 10.10 -6.69 -5.38
CA GLU A 70 8.76 -6.74 -4.76
C GLU A 70 7.77 -5.86 -5.55
#